data_AF-D5Q5E6-F1
#
_entry.id   AF-D5Q5E6-F1
#
_cell.length_a   1.000
_cell.length_b   1.000
_cell.length_c   1.000
_cell.angle_alpha   90.00
_cell.angle_beta   90.00
_cell.angle_gamma   90.00
#
_symmetry.space_group_name_H-M   'P 1'
#
loop_
_entity.id
_entity.type
_entity.pdbx_description
1 polymer ?
#
loop_
_entity_poly.entity_id
_entity_poly.type
_entity_poly.pdbx_seq_one_letter_code
_entity_poly.pdbx_strand_id
1 'polypeptide(L)'
;MKLIDEYLDKLYKKCDNKSTIELKQEMRCHLIESANEFKLEGLDEEEACKKAIERFDDGDEMQYELCNIIKELSLSLERHKSIVMWFKKVLGYISIIAFLISGFMWYYNNNLQHNMYNLGKELDGEIKQLAERHDMTKIDEYKLELEKILDKDKYSKVKALRLYVIDMKDGNTNLSSSGLNANMVYDREADYNNISNFIQHLGYNGKDFLDKNGNIVNPDIFLEYFFYFESEMLIPVAFALGLLCIIAYFILRFKISLIKNNN
;
A
#
# COMPACT_ATOMS: atom_id res chain seq x y z
N MET A 1 10.64 50.07 -33.87
CA MET A 1 11.16 48.97 -33.01
C MET A 1 11.77 47.77 -33.76
N LYS A 2 11.85 47.76 -35.10
CA LYS A 2 12.48 46.67 -35.87
C LYS A 2 13.94 46.37 -35.48
N LEU A 3 14.69 47.38 -35.01
CA LEU A 3 16.06 47.21 -34.55
C LEU A 3 16.21 46.25 -33.37
N ILE A 4 15.25 46.27 -32.43
CA ILE A 4 15.22 45.34 -31.28
C ILE A 4 14.90 43.92 -31.76
N ASP A 5 13.95 43.78 -32.70
CA ASP A 5 13.58 42.49 -33.27
C ASP A 5 14.76 41.87 -34.03
N GLU A 6 15.46 42.65 -34.87
CA GLU A 6 16.65 42.20 -35.59
C GLU A 6 17.83 41.86 -34.66
N TYR A 7 18.00 42.61 -33.57
CA TYR A 7 18.99 42.30 -32.53
C TYR A 7 18.69 40.97 -31.85
N LEU A 8 17.45 40.75 -31.41
CA LEU A 8 17.03 39.50 -30.78
C LEU A 8 17.04 38.32 -31.75
N ASP A 9 16.72 38.53 -33.03
CA ASP A 9 16.83 37.49 -34.05
C ASP A 9 18.28 37.04 -34.26
N LYS A 10 19.25 37.96 -34.18
CA LYS A 10 20.68 37.61 -34.20
C LYS A 10 21.13 36.91 -32.91
N LEU A 11 20.72 37.44 -31.76
CA LEU A 11 21.09 36.90 -30.44
C LEU A 11 20.58 35.46 -30.24
N TYR A 12 19.35 35.18 -30.68
CA TYR A 12 18.72 33.87 -30.55
C TYR A 12 18.88 32.97 -31.79
N LYS A 13 19.66 33.37 -32.81
CA LYS A 13 19.79 32.65 -34.09
C LYS A 13 20.20 31.17 -33.98
N LYS A 14 20.88 30.79 -32.88
CA LYS A 14 21.33 29.41 -32.62
C LYS A 14 20.47 28.67 -31.57
N CYS A 15 19.38 29.29 -31.12
CA CYS A 15 18.59 28.92 -29.95
C CYS A 15 17.11 28.77 -30.34
N ASP A 16 16.75 27.63 -30.93
CA ASP A 16 15.42 27.36 -31.52
C ASP A 16 14.52 26.42 -30.67
N ASN A 17 14.69 26.36 -29.35
CA ASN A 17 13.81 25.57 -28.47
C ASN A 17 12.63 26.40 -27.92
N LYS A 18 11.55 25.74 -27.45
CA LYS A 18 10.32 26.44 -26.98
C LYS A 18 10.64 27.45 -25.84
N SER A 19 11.51 27.08 -24.91
CA SER A 19 11.92 27.95 -23.81
C SER A 19 12.71 29.18 -24.27
N THR A 20 13.53 29.06 -25.32
CA THR A 20 14.25 30.20 -25.91
C THR A 20 13.32 31.18 -26.60
N ILE A 21 12.16 30.73 -27.10
CA ILE A 21 11.14 31.62 -27.67
C ILE A 21 10.44 32.44 -26.58
N GLU A 22 10.07 31.82 -25.46
CA GLU A 22 9.46 32.51 -24.31
C GLU A 22 10.42 33.58 -23.74
N LEU A 23 11.68 33.23 -23.56
CA LEU A 23 12.69 34.15 -23.05
C LEU A 23 13.02 35.29 -24.03
N LYS A 24 13.05 35.01 -25.34
CA LYS A 24 13.18 36.03 -26.39
C LYS A 24 12.03 37.04 -26.31
N GLN A 25 10.81 36.59 -26.03
CA GLN A 25 9.64 37.44 -25.89
C GLN A 25 9.73 38.35 -24.65
N GLU A 26 10.17 37.81 -23.51
CA GLU A 26 10.38 38.56 -22.27
C GLU A 26 11.48 39.63 -22.44
N MET A 27 12.59 39.25 -23.06
CA MET A 27 13.69 40.17 -23.37
C MET A 27 13.26 41.30 -24.32
N ARG A 28 12.41 40.96 -25.30
CA ARG A 28 11.80 41.94 -26.20
C ARG A 28 10.98 42.97 -25.42
N CYS A 29 10.19 42.56 -24.44
CA CYS A 29 9.42 43.49 -23.62
C CYS A 29 10.33 44.47 -22.87
N HIS A 30 11.39 43.98 -22.23
CA HIS A 30 12.32 44.84 -21.48
C HIS A 30 13.09 45.83 -22.37
N LEU A 31 13.57 45.39 -23.54
CA LEU A 31 14.24 46.30 -24.49
C LEU A 31 13.27 47.37 -25.03
N ILE A 32 11.99 47.02 -25.22
CA ILE A 32 10.93 47.94 -25.63
C ILE A 32 10.62 48.94 -24.51
N GLU A 33 10.54 48.49 -23.26
CA GLU A 33 10.36 49.36 -22.09
C GLU A 33 11.50 50.37 -21.96
N SER A 34 12.75 49.92 -22.00
CA SER A 34 13.93 50.81 -21.95
C SER A 34 13.98 51.78 -23.15
N ALA A 35 13.64 51.33 -24.36
CA ALA A 35 13.56 52.23 -25.50
C ALA A 35 12.44 53.28 -25.35
N ASN A 36 11.32 52.93 -24.73
CA ASN A 36 10.26 53.90 -24.45
C ASN A 36 10.66 54.91 -23.37
N GLU A 37 11.42 54.51 -22.35
CA GLU A 37 12.01 55.43 -21.37
C GLU A 37 12.93 56.46 -22.06
N PHE A 38 13.78 56.01 -22.98
CA PHE A 38 14.66 56.90 -23.75
C PHE A 38 13.90 57.84 -24.69
N LYS A 39 12.78 57.40 -25.27
CA LYS A 39 11.88 58.29 -26.03
C LYS A 39 11.29 59.39 -25.15
N LEU A 40 10.94 59.07 -23.89
CA LEU A 40 10.44 60.06 -22.93
C LEU A 40 11.53 61.07 -22.52
N GLU A 41 12.79 60.67 -22.57
CA GLU A 41 13.96 61.55 -22.37
C GLU A 41 14.25 62.46 -23.59
N GLY A 42 13.49 62.33 -24.68
CA GLY A 42 13.57 63.20 -25.86
C GLY A 42 14.40 62.63 -27.02
N LEU A 43 14.81 61.35 -26.95
CA LEU A 43 15.49 60.68 -28.07
C LEU A 43 14.49 60.27 -29.16
N ASP A 44 14.94 60.30 -30.41
CA ASP A 44 14.15 59.72 -31.50
C ASP A 44 14.06 58.19 -31.38
N GLU A 45 13.13 57.58 -32.11
CA GLU A 45 12.88 56.14 -31.97
C GLU A 45 14.08 55.25 -32.33
N GLU A 46 14.89 55.66 -33.30
CA GLU A 46 16.04 54.90 -33.75
C GLU A 46 17.17 55.00 -32.73
N GLU A 47 17.46 56.20 -32.25
CA GLU A 47 18.44 56.48 -31.20
C GLU A 47 18.05 55.80 -29.87
N ALA A 48 16.78 55.85 -29.49
CA ALA A 48 16.28 55.21 -28.28
C ALA A 48 16.41 53.67 -28.32
N CYS A 49 16.11 53.05 -29.47
CA CYS A 49 16.31 51.61 -29.65
C CYS A 49 17.80 51.24 -29.59
N LYS A 50 18.66 52.05 -30.23
CA LYS A 50 20.11 51.81 -30.23
C LYS A 50 20.71 51.93 -28.83
N LYS A 51 20.32 52.96 -28.07
CA LYS A 51 20.77 53.18 -26.70
C LYS A 51 20.27 52.10 -25.72
N ALA A 52 19.05 51.59 -25.93
CA ALA A 52 18.53 50.44 -25.18
C ALA A 52 19.35 49.16 -25.45
N ILE A 53 19.73 48.93 -26.70
CA ILE A 53 20.59 47.79 -27.07
C ILE A 53 22.00 47.98 -26.52
N GLU A 54 22.63 49.16 -26.68
CA GLU A 54 23.98 49.45 -26.16
C GLU A 54 24.07 49.34 -24.63
N ARG A 55 23.02 49.76 -23.91
CA ARG A 55 22.96 49.59 -22.45
C ARG A 55 22.82 48.13 -22.05
N PHE A 56 22.24 47.32 -22.92
CA PHE A 56 22.01 45.90 -22.71
C PHE A 56 23.18 45.02 -23.18
N ASP A 57 23.94 45.47 -24.18
CA ASP A 57 24.99 44.71 -24.87
C ASP A 57 26.35 45.40 -24.65
N ASP A 58 27.10 44.96 -23.64
CA ASP A 58 28.49 45.42 -23.40
C ASP A 58 29.51 44.64 -24.28
N GLY A 59 29.04 43.92 -25.32
CA GLY A 59 29.85 43.28 -26.35
C GLY A 59 29.54 41.80 -26.64
N ASP A 60 30.20 41.25 -27.67
CA ASP A 60 30.03 39.86 -28.17
C ASP A 60 30.19 38.75 -27.09
N GLU A 61 30.92 39.04 -26.01
CA GLU A 61 31.18 38.13 -24.89
C GLU A 61 29.92 37.91 -24.04
N MET A 62 29.12 38.96 -23.83
CA MET A 62 27.85 38.90 -23.11
C MET A 62 26.82 38.05 -23.84
N GLN A 63 26.77 38.12 -25.18
CA GLN A 63 25.86 37.33 -25.99
C GLN A 63 26.13 35.82 -25.87
N TYR A 64 27.41 35.44 -25.80
CA TYR A 64 27.83 34.06 -25.63
C TYR A 64 27.53 33.52 -24.23
N GLU A 65 27.81 34.31 -23.18
CA GLU A 65 27.48 33.96 -21.81
C GLU A 65 25.97 33.83 -21.59
N LEU A 66 25.18 34.77 -22.11
CA LEU A 66 23.72 34.73 -22.02
C LEU A 66 23.18 33.47 -22.71
N CYS A 67 23.64 33.15 -23.92
CA CYS A 67 23.23 31.93 -24.62
C CYS A 67 23.58 30.65 -23.85
N ASN A 68 24.75 30.59 -23.21
CA ASN A 68 25.14 29.45 -22.40
C ASN A 68 24.28 29.32 -21.13
N ILE A 69 24.02 30.42 -20.43
CA ILE A 69 23.15 30.45 -19.26
C ILE A 69 21.73 30.01 -19.63
N ILE A 70 21.19 30.50 -20.74
CA ILE A 70 19.86 30.13 -21.24
C ILE A 70 19.79 28.66 -21.63
N LYS A 71 20.84 28.15 -22.30
CA LYS A 71 20.94 26.74 -22.65
C LYS A 71 21.02 25.85 -21.40
N GLU A 72 21.78 26.25 -20.40
CA GLU A 72 21.89 25.52 -19.14
C GLU A 72 20.58 25.53 -18.36
N LEU A 73 19.91 26.69 -18.26
CA LEU A 73 18.59 26.85 -17.65
C LEU A 73 17.53 25.99 -18.34
N SER A 74 17.46 26.02 -19.68
CA SER A 74 16.50 25.23 -20.45
C SER A 74 16.73 23.72 -20.30
N LEU A 75 17.99 23.27 -20.36
CA LEU A 75 18.35 21.87 -20.09
C LEU A 75 17.99 21.45 -18.67
N SER A 76 18.21 22.32 -17.68
CA SER A 76 17.85 22.05 -16.29
C SER A 76 16.33 21.93 -16.11
N LEU A 77 15.56 22.78 -16.78
CA LEU A 77 14.09 22.82 -16.72
C LEU A 77 13.48 21.59 -17.41
N GLU A 78 14.00 21.21 -18.59
CA GLU A 78 13.60 19.99 -19.29
C GLU A 78 13.91 18.74 -18.47
N ARG A 79 15.10 18.70 -17.84
CA ARG A 79 15.49 17.61 -16.93
C ARG A 79 14.52 17.51 -15.76
N HIS A 80 14.22 18.62 -15.07
CA HIS A 80 13.23 18.64 -13.98
C HIS A 80 11.85 18.16 -14.43
N LYS A 81 11.38 18.61 -15.60
CA LYS A 81 10.07 18.19 -16.15
C LYS A 81 10.04 16.70 -16.47
N SER A 82 11.10 16.16 -17.06
CA SER A 82 11.22 14.74 -17.37
C SER A 82 11.20 13.87 -16.10
N ILE A 83 11.92 14.29 -15.06
CA ILE A 83 11.98 13.64 -13.76
C ILE A 83 10.59 13.61 -13.10
N VAL A 84 9.90 14.75 -13.06
CA VAL A 84 8.54 14.85 -12.49
C VAL A 84 7.54 13.96 -13.26
N MET A 85 7.63 13.91 -14.59
CA MET A 85 6.78 13.03 -15.40
C MET A 85 7.06 11.54 -15.14
N TRP A 86 8.32 11.17 -14.93
CA TRP A 86 8.71 9.81 -14.60
C TRP A 86 8.23 9.40 -13.20
N PHE A 87 8.47 10.24 -12.18
CA PHE A 87 7.98 10.02 -10.81
C PHE A 87 6.46 9.83 -10.75
N LYS A 88 5.70 10.62 -11.53
CA LYS A 88 4.25 10.44 -11.66
C LYS A 88 3.89 9.03 -12.14
N LYS A 89 4.56 8.50 -13.17
CA LYS A 89 4.29 7.14 -13.68
C LYS A 89 4.59 6.09 -12.61
N VAL A 90 5.72 6.23 -11.93
CA VAL A 90 6.14 5.31 -10.86
C VAL A 90 5.11 5.27 -9.72
N LEU A 91 4.61 6.42 -9.26
CA LEU A 91 3.56 6.49 -8.24
C LEU A 91 2.27 5.76 -8.66
N GLY A 92 1.88 5.90 -9.93
CA GLY A 92 0.73 5.16 -10.48
C GLY A 92 0.93 3.65 -10.44
N TYR A 93 2.11 3.16 -10.84
CA TYR A 93 2.42 1.72 -10.78
C TYR A 93 2.48 1.18 -9.35
N ILE A 94 3.10 1.91 -8.42
CA ILE A 94 3.14 1.54 -7.00
C ILE A 94 1.72 1.41 -6.45
N SER A 95 0.83 2.35 -6.78
CA SER A 95 -0.56 2.31 -6.35
C SER A 95 -1.29 1.05 -6.83
N ILE A 96 -1.15 0.70 -8.11
CA ILE A 96 -1.77 -0.50 -8.69
C ILE A 96 -1.24 -1.77 -8.01
N ILE A 97 0.08 -1.88 -7.86
CA ILE A 97 0.71 -3.04 -7.22
C ILE A 97 0.23 -3.18 -5.77
N ALA A 98 0.14 -2.07 -5.03
CA ALA A 98 -0.32 -2.08 -3.65
C ALA A 98 -1.78 -2.57 -3.52
N PHE A 99 -2.67 -2.15 -4.41
CA PHE A 99 -4.05 -2.66 -4.44
C PHE A 99 -4.12 -4.14 -4.83
N LEU A 100 -3.29 -4.61 -5.76
CA LEU A 100 -3.21 -6.03 -6.11
C LEU A 100 -2.75 -6.88 -4.93
N ILE A 101 -1.73 -6.43 -4.20
CA ILE A 101 -1.24 -7.10 -2.98
C ILE A 101 -2.35 -7.14 -1.94
N SER A 102 -3.01 -6.01 -1.67
CA SER A 102 -4.11 -5.94 -0.69
C SER A 102 -5.27 -6.88 -1.05
N GLY A 103 -5.70 -6.89 -2.31
CA GLY A 103 -6.77 -7.76 -2.79
C GLY A 103 -6.41 -9.25 -2.74
N PHE A 104 -5.18 -9.61 -3.14
CA PHE A 104 -4.70 -10.98 -3.09
C PHE A 104 -4.58 -11.50 -1.65
N MET A 105 -4.06 -10.67 -0.73
CA MET A 105 -3.97 -11.01 0.69
C MET A 105 -5.34 -11.15 1.33
N TRP A 106 -6.31 -10.29 0.98
CA TRP A 106 -7.69 -10.44 1.45
C TRP A 106 -8.30 -11.76 0.97
N TYR A 107 -8.18 -12.07 -0.33
CA TYR A 107 -8.67 -13.35 -0.85
C TYR A 107 -8.03 -14.55 -0.14
N TYR A 108 -6.71 -14.51 0.05
CA TYR A 108 -5.96 -15.53 0.78
C TYR A 108 -6.50 -15.73 2.21
N ASN A 109 -6.64 -14.65 2.98
CA ASN A 109 -7.12 -14.72 4.36
C ASN A 109 -8.55 -15.21 4.50
N ASN A 110 -9.46 -14.74 3.63
CA ASN A 110 -10.83 -15.24 3.63
C ASN A 110 -10.87 -16.75 3.36
N ASN A 111 -10.06 -17.22 2.41
CA ASN A 111 -9.98 -18.65 2.09
C ASN A 111 -9.40 -19.45 3.26
N LEU A 112 -8.38 -18.93 3.95
CA LEU A 112 -7.83 -19.56 5.16
C LEU A 112 -8.88 -19.66 6.27
N GLN A 113 -9.55 -18.56 6.62
CA GLN A 113 -10.59 -18.56 7.64
C GLN A 113 -11.74 -19.51 7.29
N HIS A 114 -12.16 -19.54 6.03
CA HIS A 114 -13.23 -20.43 5.58
C HIS A 114 -12.84 -21.90 5.74
N ASN A 115 -11.63 -22.27 5.29
CA ASN A 115 -11.11 -23.62 5.41
C ASN A 115 -10.91 -24.03 6.88
N MET A 116 -10.41 -23.11 7.70
CA MET A 116 -10.29 -23.29 9.15
C MET A 116 -11.64 -23.57 9.80
N TYR A 117 -12.64 -22.73 9.51
CA TYR A 117 -13.97 -22.89 10.06
C TYR A 117 -14.59 -24.23 9.67
N ASN A 118 -14.46 -24.63 8.41
CA ASN A 118 -15.01 -25.90 7.93
C ASN A 118 -14.33 -27.11 8.59
N LEU A 119 -13.00 -27.12 8.67
CA LEU A 119 -12.23 -28.21 9.25
C LEU A 119 -12.43 -28.30 10.77
N GLY A 120 -12.42 -27.16 11.46
CA GLY A 120 -12.73 -27.07 12.89
C GLY A 120 -14.14 -27.56 13.20
N LYS A 121 -15.15 -27.12 12.42
CA LYS A 121 -16.54 -27.57 12.55
C LYS A 121 -16.71 -29.08 12.29
N GLU A 122 -15.98 -29.63 11.32
CA GLU A 122 -16.04 -31.06 11.03
C GLU A 122 -15.43 -31.89 12.17
N LEU A 123 -14.27 -31.46 12.71
CA LEU A 123 -13.65 -32.09 13.87
C LEU A 123 -14.52 -31.97 15.12
N ASP A 124 -15.08 -30.79 15.40
CA ASP A 124 -16.05 -30.54 16.47
C ASP A 124 -17.24 -31.51 16.40
N GLY A 125 -17.74 -31.77 15.18
CA GLY A 125 -18.77 -32.76 14.94
C GLY A 125 -18.34 -34.20 15.25
N GLU A 126 -17.11 -34.60 14.91
CA GLU A 126 -16.59 -35.93 15.26
C GLU A 126 -16.36 -36.09 16.77
N ILE A 127 -15.86 -35.05 17.45
CA ILE A 127 -15.70 -35.03 18.91
C ILE A 127 -17.06 -35.10 19.59
N LYS A 128 -18.08 -34.40 19.06
CA LYS A 128 -19.45 -34.50 19.58
C LYS A 128 -19.98 -35.94 19.50
N GLN A 129 -19.81 -36.61 18.36
CA GLN A 129 -20.22 -38.02 18.24
C GLN A 129 -19.49 -38.92 19.23
N LEU A 130 -18.20 -38.65 19.50
CA LEU A 130 -17.42 -39.35 20.50
C LEU A 130 -18.01 -39.13 21.92
N ALA A 131 -18.34 -37.88 22.24
CA ALA A 131 -18.92 -37.50 23.52
C ALA A 131 -20.31 -38.13 23.77
N GLU A 132 -21.13 -38.31 22.74
CA GLU A 132 -22.42 -39.01 22.84
C GLU A 132 -22.27 -40.48 23.29
N ARG A 133 -21.08 -41.08 23.14
CA ARG A 133 -20.80 -42.49 23.49
C ARG A 133 -20.03 -42.66 24.80
N HIS A 134 -19.30 -41.64 25.25
CA HIS A 134 -18.30 -41.75 26.32
C HIS A 134 -18.52 -40.74 27.45
N ASP A 135 -17.99 -41.06 28.63
CA ASP A 135 -17.96 -40.13 29.77
C ASP A 135 -16.75 -39.23 29.56
N MET A 136 -16.96 -37.97 29.18
CA MET A 136 -15.85 -37.12 28.75
C MET A 136 -14.97 -36.68 29.93
N THR A 137 -15.41 -36.91 31.18
CA THR A 137 -14.57 -36.75 32.39
C THR A 137 -13.51 -37.84 32.54
N LYS A 138 -13.68 -39.00 31.86
CA LYS A 138 -12.79 -40.17 31.95
C LYS A 138 -12.01 -40.36 30.66
N ILE A 139 -10.90 -39.62 30.54
CA ILE A 139 -10.05 -39.62 29.35
C ILE A 139 -9.64 -41.02 28.87
N ASP A 140 -9.37 -41.95 29.79
CA ASP A 140 -8.95 -43.32 29.45
C ASP A 140 -10.00 -44.10 28.64
N GLU A 141 -11.30 -43.74 28.72
CA GLU A 141 -12.38 -44.40 27.96
C GLU A 141 -12.31 -44.08 26.45
N TYR A 142 -11.89 -42.86 26.08
CA TYR A 142 -12.03 -42.36 24.71
C TYR A 142 -10.73 -41.87 24.07
N LYS A 143 -9.63 -41.75 24.82
CA LYS A 143 -8.35 -41.21 24.32
C LYS A 143 -7.88 -41.88 23.03
N LEU A 144 -7.85 -43.21 22.98
CA LEU A 144 -7.40 -43.95 21.79
C LEU A 144 -8.28 -43.70 20.55
N GLU A 145 -9.59 -43.49 20.74
CA GLU A 145 -10.51 -43.18 19.65
C GLU A 145 -10.33 -41.73 19.17
N LEU A 146 -10.15 -40.80 20.11
CA LEU A 146 -9.84 -39.40 19.81
C LEU A 146 -8.52 -39.25 19.05
N GLU A 147 -7.47 -39.96 19.48
CA GLU A 147 -6.17 -39.93 18.79
C GLU A 147 -6.28 -40.47 17.37
N LYS A 148 -7.04 -41.57 17.15
CA LYS A 148 -7.33 -42.09 15.80
C LYS A 148 -8.10 -41.11 14.94
N ILE A 149 -9.00 -40.30 15.52
CA ILE A 149 -9.67 -39.22 14.80
C ILE A 149 -8.63 -38.20 14.36
N LEU A 150 -7.83 -37.69 15.29
CA LEU A 150 -6.84 -36.64 15.03
C LEU A 150 -5.74 -37.04 14.04
N ASP A 151 -5.39 -38.33 14.00
CA ASP A 151 -4.35 -38.86 13.12
C ASP A 151 -4.83 -39.07 11.67
N LYS A 152 -6.11 -38.82 11.35
CA LYS A 152 -6.61 -38.82 9.97
C LYS A 152 -5.92 -37.71 9.17
N ASP A 153 -5.49 -38.01 7.94
CA ASP A 153 -4.80 -37.06 7.04
C ASP A 153 -5.50 -35.70 6.89
N LYS A 154 -6.85 -35.70 6.87
CA LYS A 154 -7.65 -34.48 6.77
C LYS A 154 -7.46 -33.51 7.96
N TYR A 155 -7.02 -34.00 9.12
CA TYR A 155 -6.74 -33.21 10.32
C TYR A 155 -5.25 -32.96 10.54
N SER A 156 -4.39 -33.25 9.56
CA SER A 156 -2.94 -32.98 9.61
C SER A 156 -2.56 -31.52 9.95
N LYS A 157 -3.47 -30.57 9.67
CA LYS A 157 -3.30 -29.15 10.00
C LYS A 157 -3.68 -28.80 11.45
N VAL A 158 -4.30 -29.70 12.19
CA VAL A 158 -4.62 -29.51 13.61
C VAL A 158 -3.34 -29.71 14.41
N LYS A 159 -2.87 -28.65 15.07
CA LYS A 159 -1.62 -28.67 15.85
C LYS A 159 -1.85 -28.69 17.35
N ALA A 160 -2.95 -28.10 17.78
CA ALA A 160 -3.38 -28.29 19.15
C ALA A 160 -4.88 -28.58 19.24
N LEU A 161 -5.22 -29.45 20.18
CA LEU A 161 -6.59 -29.69 20.62
C LEU A 161 -6.59 -29.69 22.14
N ARG A 162 -7.43 -28.83 22.73
CA ARG A 162 -7.73 -28.86 24.15
C ARG A 162 -9.20 -29.20 24.33
N LEU A 163 -9.50 -30.12 25.24
CA LEU A 163 -10.87 -30.43 25.61
C LEU A 163 -11.10 -30.01 27.05
N TYR A 164 -12.11 -29.17 27.24
CA TYR A 164 -12.60 -28.78 28.55
C TYR A 164 -13.93 -29.47 28.83
N VAL A 165 -14.11 -29.97 30.04
CA VAL A 165 -15.33 -30.62 30.49
C VAL A 165 -15.78 -30.00 31.80
N ILE A 166 -17.05 -29.65 31.86
CA ILE A 166 -17.74 -29.22 33.07
C ILE A 166 -18.56 -30.40 33.56
N ASP A 167 -18.18 -30.93 34.72
CA ASP A 167 -18.89 -32.02 35.39
C ASP A 167 -20.26 -31.53 35.88
N MET A 168 -21.32 -32.16 35.39
CA MET A 168 -22.71 -31.80 35.64
C MET A 168 -23.41 -32.94 36.37
N LYS A 169 -24.63 -32.67 36.88
CA LYS A 169 -25.47 -33.74 37.42
C LYS A 169 -25.90 -34.69 36.29
N ASP A 170 -25.84 -35.99 36.56
CA ASP A 170 -26.29 -37.03 35.64
C ASP A 170 -27.66 -36.72 35.03
N GLY A 171 -27.76 -36.82 33.71
CA GLY A 171 -28.98 -36.54 32.95
C GLY A 171 -29.25 -35.05 32.73
N ASN A 172 -28.27 -34.17 32.96
CA ASN A 172 -28.36 -32.77 32.61
C ASN A 172 -28.61 -32.59 31.10
N THR A 173 -29.52 -31.66 30.77
CA THR A 173 -29.87 -31.29 29.38
C THR A 173 -29.55 -29.83 29.07
N ASN A 174 -29.01 -29.08 30.02
CA ASN A 174 -28.70 -27.66 29.89
C ASN A 174 -27.24 -27.44 29.44
N LEU A 175 -27.04 -26.51 28.51
CA LEU A 175 -25.74 -26.11 27.97
C LEU A 175 -25.18 -24.82 28.62
N SER A 176 -25.84 -24.29 29.65
CA SER A 176 -25.38 -23.08 30.33
C SER A 176 -24.12 -23.34 31.16
N SER A 177 -22.98 -22.90 30.64
CA SER A 177 -21.65 -22.98 31.26
C SER A 177 -21.27 -21.78 32.14
N SER A 178 -22.10 -20.72 32.19
CA SER A 178 -21.78 -19.47 32.92
C SER A 178 -21.60 -19.68 34.44
N GLY A 179 -20.43 -19.29 34.94
CA GLY A 179 -20.08 -19.37 36.37
C GLY A 179 -19.71 -20.79 36.84
N LEU A 180 -19.56 -21.75 35.94
CA LEU A 180 -19.14 -23.12 36.24
C LEU A 180 -17.65 -23.33 35.95
N ASN A 181 -17.01 -24.19 36.73
CA ASN A 181 -15.59 -24.52 36.57
C ASN A 181 -15.43 -25.62 35.51
N ALA A 182 -14.71 -25.31 34.44
CA ALA A 182 -14.33 -26.28 33.42
C ALA A 182 -12.95 -26.87 33.72
N ASN A 183 -12.83 -28.19 33.61
CA ASN A 183 -11.57 -28.90 33.76
C ASN A 183 -11.02 -29.27 32.39
N MET A 184 -9.74 -29.00 32.14
CA MET A 184 -9.08 -29.51 30.94
C MET A 184 -8.81 -31.00 31.12
N VAL A 185 -9.43 -31.83 30.28
CA VAL A 185 -9.34 -33.30 30.35
C VAL A 185 -8.43 -33.91 29.30
N TYR A 186 -8.15 -33.14 28.25
CA TYR A 186 -7.24 -33.53 27.17
C TYR A 186 -6.51 -32.32 26.64
N ASP A 187 -5.22 -32.51 26.37
CA ASP A 187 -4.37 -31.53 25.70
C ASP A 187 -3.40 -32.29 24.80
N ARG A 188 -3.35 -31.89 23.53
CA ARG A 188 -2.35 -32.32 22.56
C ARG A 188 -1.79 -31.05 21.94
N GLU A 189 -0.48 -30.88 22.02
CA GLU A 189 0.27 -29.85 21.29
C GLU A 189 1.37 -30.52 20.47
N ALA A 190 1.59 -30.04 19.24
CA ALA A 190 2.72 -30.50 18.42
C ALA A 190 4.06 -29.99 19.00
N ASP A 191 5.09 -30.84 18.99
CA ASP A 191 6.43 -30.52 19.53
C ASP A 191 7.14 -29.44 18.70
N TYR A 192 7.42 -28.28 19.30
CA TYR A 192 7.89 -27.08 18.60
C TYR A 192 9.42 -27.01 18.56
N ASN A 193 10.02 -27.36 17.42
CA ASN A 193 11.42 -27.00 17.14
C ASN A 193 11.51 -25.68 16.34
N ASN A 194 12.57 -24.90 16.62
CA ASN A 194 13.03 -23.55 16.17
C ASN A 194 12.51 -22.88 14.86
N ILE A 195 11.78 -23.56 13.97
CA ILE A 195 11.13 -22.99 12.78
C ILE A 195 9.80 -22.29 13.14
N SER A 196 9.30 -22.50 14.36
CA SER A 196 7.96 -22.13 14.85
C SER A 196 7.67 -20.63 15.04
N ASN A 197 8.67 -19.73 14.98
CA ASN A 197 8.41 -18.30 15.13
C ASN A 197 7.52 -17.71 14.02
N PHE A 198 7.37 -18.41 12.89
CA PHE A 198 6.49 -18.01 11.79
C PHE A 198 5.19 -18.82 11.72
N ILE A 199 5.02 -19.84 12.57
CA ILE A 199 3.81 -20.66 12.61
C ILE A 199 2.81 -20.00 13.55
N GLN A 200 1.76 -19.44 12.97
CA GLN A 200 0.66 -18.87 13.71
C GLN A 200 -0.52 -19.84 13.70
N HIS A 201 -1.26 -19.84 14.80
CA HIS A 201 -2.42 -20.69 14.99
C HIS A 201 -3.68 -19.86 14.91
N LEU A 202 -4.66 -20.38 14.18
CA LEU A 202 -6.01 -19.88 14.27
C LEU A 202 -6.86 -20.84 15.10
N GLY A 203 -7.50 -20.27 16.11
CA GLY A 203 -8.43 -20.98 16.99
C GLY A 203 -9.81 -21.09 16.35
N TYR A 204 -10.38 -22.29 16.40
CA TYR A 204 -11.79 -22.53 16.27
C TYR A 204 -12.34 -22.84 17.66
N ASN A 205 -13.15 -21.91 18.19
CA ASN A 205 -13.88 -22.15 19.42
C ASN A 205 -15.04 -23.09 19.10
N GLY A 206 -14.92 -24.32 19.60
CA GLY A 206 -15.98 -25.32 19.52
C GLY A 206 -17.27 -24.85 20.15
N LYS A 207 -18.37 -25.48 19.74
CA LYS A 207 -19.65 -25.23 20.38
C LYS A 207 -19.78 -26.14 21.59
N ASP A 208 -20.34 -25.62 22.68
CA ASP A 208 -20.70 -26.44 23.83
C ASP A 208 -21.68 -27.54 23.37
N PHE A 209 -21.39 -28.78 23.74
CA PHE A 209 -22.29 -29.93 23.59
C PHE A 209 -22.27 -30.82 24.83
N LEU A 210 -23.23 -31.73 24.94
CA LEU A 210 -23.34 -32.65 26.05
C LEU A 210 -22.67 -33.99 25.73
N ASP A 211 -22.02 -34.59 26.72
CA ASP A 211 -21.58 -35.99 26.65
C ASP A 211 -22.69 -36.98 27.03
N LYS A 212 -22.37 -38.27 27.09
CA LYS A 212 -23.33 -39.35 27.41
C LYS A 212 -24.02 -39.19 28.77
N ASN A 213 -23.36 -38.54 29.74
CA ASN A 213 -23.87 -38.36 31.11
C ASN A 213 -24.54 -36.98 31.30
N GLY A 214 -24.41 -36.08 30.33
CA GLY A 214 -24.93 -34.72 30.40
C GLY A 214 -23.91 -33.68 30.86
N ASN A 215 -22.61 -34.01 30.86
CA ASN A 215 -21.54 -33.05 31.12
C ASN A 215 -21.38 -32.13 29.92
N ILE A 216 -21.03 -30.85 30.16
CA ILE A 216 -20.77 -29.91 29.07
C ILE A 216 -19.33 -30.09 28.60
N VAL A 217 -19.16 -30.28 27.30
CA VAL A 217 -17.86 -30.42 26.64
C VAL A 217 -17.64 -29.22 25.74
N ASN A 218 -16.46 -28.62 25.85
CA ASN A 218 -16.03 -27.50 25.03
C ASN A 218 -14.66 -27.83 24.41
N PRO A 219 -14.61 -28.08 23.08
CA PRO A 219 -13.35 -28.26 22.39
C PRO A 219 -12.77 -26.93 21.90
N ASP A 220 -11.47 -26.77 22.07
CA ASP A 220 -10.69 -25.65 21.56
C ASP A 220 -9.64 -26.18 20.58
N ILE A 221 -9.80 -25.83 19.30
CA ILE A 221 -9.09 -26.44 18.18
C ILE A 221 -8.18 -25.40 17.52
N PHE A 222 -6.88 -25.68 17.44
CA PHE A 222 -5.89 -24.81 16.84
C PHE A 222 -5.32 -25.40 15.56
N LEU A 223 -5.43 -24.65 14.47
CA LEU A 223 -4.94 -25.06 13.16
C LEU A 223 -3.71 -24.26 12.76
N GLU A 224 -2.73 -24.93 12.16
CA GLU A 224 -1.55 -24.31 11.55
C GLU A 224 -1.93 -23.57 10.27
N TYR A 225 -1.61 -22.27 10.24
CA TYR A 225 -1.65 -21.48 9.03
C TYR A 225 -0.45 -20.56 8.94
N PHE A 226 0.28 -20.68 7.84
CA PHE A 226 1.43 -19.83 7.57
C PHE A 226 0.98 -18.43 7.17
N PHE A 227 1.61 -17.38 7.72
CA PHE A 227 1.50 -16.00 7.25
C PHE A 227 0.10 -15.34 7.38
N TYR A 228 -0.78 -15.87 8.24
CA TYR A 228 -2.14 -15.33 8.39
C TYR A 228 -2.14 -13.92 9.02
N PHE A 229 -1.51 -13.73 10.18
CA PHE A 229 -1.55 -12.43 10.87
C PHE A 229 -0.73 -11.38 10.10
N GLU A 230 0.40 -11.77 9.46
CA GLU A 230 1.15 -10.87 8.60
C GLU A 230 0.30 -10.40 7.41
N SER A 231 -0.40 -11.31 6.75
CA SER A 231 -1.28 -10.93 5.64
C SER A 231 -2.46 -10.09 6.12
N GLU A 232 -3.02 -10.34 7.31
CA GLU A 232 -4.07 -9.51 7.91
C GLU A 232 -3.60 -8.07 8.13
N MET A 233 -2.38 -7.89 8.65
CA MET A 233 -1.76 -6.57 8.86
C MET A 233 -1.33 -5.89 7.55
N LEU A 234 -0.89 -6.67 6.54
CA LEU A 234 -0.45 -6.14 5.25
C LEU A 234 -1.61 -5.61 4.41
N ILE A 235 -2.82 -6.15 4.53
CA ILE A 235 -4.01 -5.68 3.80
C ILE A 235 -4.24 -4.16 3.98
N PRO A 236 -4.43 -3.63 5.21
CA PRO A 236 -4.69 -2.20 5.42
C PRO A 236 -3.46 -1.35 5.10
N VAL A 237 -2.26 -1.83 5.37
CA VAL A 237 -1.00 -1.10 5.07
C VAL A 237 -0.84 -0.92 3.56
N ALA A 238 -0.98 -1.99 2.78
CA ALA A 238 -0.89 -1.94 1.32
C ALA A 238 -2.02 -1.08 0.74
N PHE A 239 -3.24 -1.19 1.27
CA PHE A 239 -4.37 -0.37 0.83
C PHE A 239 -4.12 1.13 1.08
N ALA A 240 -3.66 1.50 2.29
CA ALA A 240 -3.35 2.88 2.64
C ALA A 240 -2.21 3.45 1.78
N LEU A 241 -1.15 2.67 1.55
CA LEU A 241 -0.06 3.04 0.65
C LEU A 241 -0.57 3.27 -0.78
N GLY A 242 -1.45 2.39 -1.27
CA GLY A 242 -2.10 2.51 -2.56
C GLY A 242 -2.89 3.81 -2.71
N LEU A 243 -3.69 4.18 -1.69
CA LEU A 243 -4.43 5.44 -1.62
C LEU A 243 -3.52 6.67 -1.57
N LEU A 244 -2.47 6.67 -0.73
CA LEU A 244 -1.55 7.80 -0.68
C LEU A 244 -0.86 8.02 -2.03
N CYS A 245 -0.44 6.94 -2.69
CA CYS A 245 0.19 7.02 -4.01
C CYS A 245 -0.77 7.51 -5.10
N ILE A 246 -2.06 7.11 -5.05
CA ILE A 246 -3.04 7.57 -6.04
C ILE A 246 -3.38 9.05 -5.87
N ILE A 247 -3.51 9.51 -4.61
CA ILE A 247 -3.74 10.93 -4.30
C ILE A 247 -2.55 11.77 -4.78
N ALA A 248 -1.32 11.35 -4.44
CA ALA A 248 -0.11 12.01 -4.92
C ALA A 248 -0.03 12.05 -6.44
N TYR A 249 -0.39 10.95 -7.12
CA TYR A 249 -0.46 10.88 -8.57
C TYR A 249 -1.42 11.93 -9.16
N PHE A 250 -2.62 12.07 -8.60
CA PHE A 250 -3.60 13.05 -9.08
C PHE A 250 -3.17 14.50 -8.81
N ILE A 251 -2.57 14.79 -7.65
CA ILE A 251 -2.03 16.11 -7.32
C ILE A 251 -0.94 16.50 -8.34
N LEU A 252 0.00 15.58 -8.62
CA LEU A 252 1.04 15.79 -9.63
C LEU A 252 0.45 15.98 -11.03
N ARG A 253 -0.54 15.17 -11.40
CA ARG A 253 -1.23 15.28 -12.70
C ARG A 253 -1.89 16.64 -12.87
N PHE A 254 -2.60 17.13 -11.84
CA PHE A 254 -3.28 18.42 -11.87
C PHE A 254 -2.28 19.58 -11.97
N LYS A 255 -1.21 19.55 -11.15
CA LYS A 255 -0.15 20.57 -11.16
C LYS A 255 0.55 20.65 -12.52
N ILE A 256 0.85 19.51 -13.16
CA ILE A 256 1.44 19.48 -14.51
C ILE A 256 0.45 20.04 -15.55
N SER A 257 -0.85 19.77 -15.41
CA SER A 257 -1.87 20.28 -16.33
C SER A 257 -2.02 21.80 -16.26
N LEU A 258 -1.95 22.39 -15.06
CA LEU A 258 -1.98 23.85 -14.88
C LEU A 258 -0.78 24.54 -15.53
N ILE A 259 0.42 23.98 -15.36
CA ILE A 259 1.65 24.50 -16.00
C ILE A 259 1.52 24.46 -17.52
N LYS A 260 0.82 23.48 -18.09
CA LYS A 260 0.64 23.36 -19.54
C LYS A 260 -0.40 24.33 -20.12
N ASN A 261 -1.36 24.80 -19.32
CA ASN A 261 -2.42 25.71 -19.76
C ASN A 261 -2.07 27.20 -19.59
N ASN A 262 -1.03 27.52 -18.81
CA ASN A 262 -0.53 28.88 -18.62
C ASN A 262 0.61 29.26 -19.60
N ASN A 263 0.98 28.36 -20.52
CA ASN A 263 1.96 28.53 -21.61
C ASN A 263 1.30 28.26 -22.98
#